data_AF-A0AAT9HKZ8-F1
#
_entry.id   AF-A0AAT9HKZ8-F1
#
_cell.length_a   1.000
_cell.length_b   1.000
_cell.length_c   1.000
_cell.angle_alpha   90.00
_cell.angle_beta   90.00
_cell.angle_gamma   90.00
#
_symmetry.space_group_name_H-M   'P 1'
#
loop_
_entity.id
_entity.type
_entity.pdbx_description
1 polymer ?
#
loop_
_entity_poly.entity_id
_entity_poly.type
_entity_poly.pdbx_seq_one_letter_code
_entity_poly.pdbx_strand_id
1 'polypeptide(L)'
;MHMARILFVVSGAAYWVLKDGTRYATGYWAEEFALPYKKVTDAGHEVVVATPNGVTPHVDMMSLRPSMAGGEEGLWNWSRSSVPPKSCAVR
;
A
#
# COMPACT_ATOMS: atom_id res chain seq x y z
N MET A 1 -20.24 -15.35 10.04
CA MET A 1 -19.19 -15.38 9.00
C MET A 1 -17.87 -15.73 9.68
N HIS A 2 -17.02 -16.54 9.06
CA HIS A 2 -15.73 -16.94 9.65
C HIS A 2 -14.68 -15.83 9.39
N MET A 3 -13.95 -15.46 10.44
CA MET A 3 -12.87 -14.48 10.35
C MET A 3 -11.60 -15.18 9.86
N ALA A 4 -11.13 -14.81 8.67
CA ALA A 4 -9.84 -15.25 8.13
C ALA A 4 -8.74 -14.25 8.52
N ARG A 5 -7.51 -14.74 8.62
CA ARG A 5 -6.30 -13.92 8.77
C ARG A 5 -5.53 -13.94 7.45
N ILE A 6 -5.33 -12.78 6.85
CA ILE A 6 -4.79 -12.64 5.49
C ILE A 6 -3.48 -11.87 5.57
N LEU A 7 -2.41 -12.42 4.98
CA LEU A 7 -1.10 -11.79 4.92
C LEU A 7 -0.95 -10.99 3.63
N PHE A 8 -0.79 -9.67 3.76
CA PHE A 8 -0.38 -8.78 2.68
C PHE A 8 1.14 -8.62 2.76
N VAL A 9 1.85 -9.11 1.74
CA VAL A 9 3.29 -8.89 1.61
C VAL A 9 3.51 -7.74 0.64
N VAL A 10 4.15 -6.68 1.11
CA VAL A 10 4.45 -5.48 0.31
C VAL A 10 5.96 -5.24 0.26
N SER A 11 6.42 -4.50 -0.73
CA SER A 11 7.83 -4.14 -0.87
C SER A 11 8.26 -3.17 0.22
N GLY A 12 9.44 -3.40 0.79
CA GLY A 12 10.16 -2.46 1.63
C GLY A 12 11.12 -1.53 0.87
N ALA A 13 11.22 -1.66 -0.46
CA ALA A 13 12.18 -0.90 -1.25
C ALA A 13 11.68 0.53 -1.55
N ALA A 14 12.55 1.53 -1.36
CA ALA A 14 12.28 2.93 -1.70
C ALA A 14 12.83 3.33 -3.08
N TYR A 15 13.68 2.50 -3.69
CA TYR A 15 14.33 2.80 -4.96
C TYR A 15 14.54 1.55 -5.80
N TRP A 16 14.47 1.71 -7.12
CA TRP A 16 15.09 0.81 -8.07
C TRP A 16 16.49 1.30 -8.44
N VAL A 17 17.43 0.37 -8.53
CA VAL A 17 18.74 0.64 -9.10
C VAL A 17 18.67 0.24 -10.57
N LEU A 18 18.77 1.23 -11.45
CA LEU A 18 18.74 1.00 -12.90
C LEU A 18 20.09 0.47 -13.38
N LYS A 19 20.16 0.03 -14.64
CA LYS A 19 21.36 -0.61 -15.23
C LYS A 19 22.59 0.31 -15.20
N ASP A 20 22.40 1.62 -15.27
CA ASP A 20 23.46 2.63 -15.20
C ASP A 20 23.86 3.00 -13.76
N GLY A 21 23.28 2.33 -12.76
CA GLY A 21 23.52 2.57 -11.34
C GLY A 21 22.71 3.73 -10.75
N THR A 22 21.91 4.44 -11.56
CA THR A 22 21.05 5.52 -11.04
C THR A 22 19.92 4.94 -10.18
N ARG A 23 19.50 5.74 -9.18
CA ARG A 23 18.39 5.38 -8.29
C ARG A 23 17.12 6.07 -8.75
N TYR A 24 16.09 5.28 -9.06
CA TYR A 24 14.76 5.76 -9.35
C TYR A 24 13.87 5.57 -8.12
N ALA A 25 13.30 6.64 -7.58
CA ALA A 25 12.42 6.58 -6.41
C ALA A 25 11.14 5.82 -6.73
N THR A 26 10.75 4.89 -5.86
CA THR A 26 9.54 4.08 -6.01
C THR A 26 9.04 3.60 -4.66
N GLY A 27 8.05 2.71 -4.67
CA GLY A 27 7.45 2.11 -3.50
C GLY A 27 6.31 1.17 -3.90
N TYR A 28 5.46 0.77 -2.95
CA TYR A 28 4.21 0.12 -3.28
C TYR A 28 3.22 1.13 -3.86
N TRP A 29 2.42 0.70 -4.85
CA TRP A 29 1.36 1.52 -5.41
C TRP A 29 0.18 1.59 -4.44
N ALA A 30 -0.18 2.77 -3.98
CA ALA A 30 -0.96 2.83 -2.77
C ALA A 30 -2.48 2.59 -2.98
N GLU A 31 -3.01 2.81 -4.19
CA GLU A 31 -4.36 2.36 -4.56
C GLU A 31 -4.47 0.82 -4.56
N GLU A 32 -3.47 0.15 -5.13
CA GLU A 32 -3.41 -1.32 -5.22
C GLU A 32 -3.32 -1.98 -3.84
N PHE A 33 -2.78 -1.27 -2.86
CA PHE A 33 -2.79 -1.73 -1.47
C PHE A 33 -4.13 -1.44 -0.80
N ALA A 34 -4.63 -0.22 -0.90
CA ALA A 34 -5.71 0.24 -0.06
C ALA A 34 -7.10 -0.26 -0.47
N LEU A 35 -7.35 -0.43 -1.78
CA LEU A 35 -8.63 -0.95 -2.25
C LEU A 35 -8.84 -2.42 -1.82
N PRO A 36 -7.88 -3.35 -2.01
CA PRO A 36 -8.00 -4.69 -1.48
C PRO A 36 -8.03 -4.73 0.04
N TYR A 37 -7.19 -3.94 0.72
CA TYR A 37 -7.17 -3.85 2.18
C TYR A 37 -8.57 -3.53 2.71
N LYS A 38 -9.20 -2.47 2.18
CA LYS A 38 -10.55 -2.08 2.56
C LYS A 38 -11.58 -3.18 2.29
N LYS A 39 -11.58 -3.77 1.09
CA LYS A 39 -12.53 -4.84 0.75
C LYS A 39 -12.44 -6.03 1.69
N VAL A 40 -11.21 -6.41 2.07
CA VAL A 40 -10.95 -7.51 2.99
C VAL A 40 -11.38 -7.18 4.41
N THR A 41 -11.06 -5.98 4.91
CA THR A 41 -11.46 -5.57 6.26
C THR A 41 -12.97 -5.33 6.38
N ASP A 42 -13.61 -4.76 5.35
CA ASP A 42 -15.06 -4.55 5.30
C ASP A 42 -15.82 -5.88 5.29
N ALA A 43 -15.22 -6.94 4.74
CA ALA A 43 -15.74 -8.32 4.80
C ALA A 43 -15.56 -9.00 6.18
N GLY A 44 -14.95 -8.32 7.16
CA GLY A 44 -14.75 -8.83 8.51
C GLY A 44 -13.55 -9.76 8.67
N HIS A 45 -12.55 -9.67 7.80
CA HIS A 45 -11.30 -10.41 7.91
C HIS A 45 -10.19 -9.56 8.55
N GLU A 46 -9.22 -10.23 9.19
CA GLU A 46 -8.00 -9.61 9.71
C GLU A 46 -6.94 -9.55 8.61
N VAL A 47 -6.31 -8.39 8.42
CA VAL A 47 -5.16 -8.22 7.53
C VAL A 47 -3.90 -8.00 8.36
N VAL A 48 -2.88 -8.81 8.12
CA VAL A 48 -1.52 -8.62 8.62
C VAL A 48 -0.65 -8.14 7.46
N VAL A 49 0.12 -7.07 7.66
CA VAL A 49 1.01 -6.52 6.63
C VAL A 49 2.45 -6.84 6.99
N ALA A 50 3.21 -7.37 6.04
CA ALA A 50 4.62 -7.68 6.20
C ALA A 50 5.45 -7.17 5.02
N THR A 51 6.73 -6.92 5.29
CA THR A 51 7.77 -6.63 4.32
C THR A 51 8.94 -7.59 4.52
N PRO A 52 9.76 -7.85 3.49
CA PRO A 52 11.06 -8.47 3.70
C PRO A 52 11.86 -7.70 4.76
N ASN A 53 12.48 -8.42 5.70
CA ASN A 53 13.26 -7.86 6.82
C ASN A 53 12.48 -6.99 7.82
N GLY A 54 11.14 -6.93 7.76
CA GLY A 54 10.34 -6.18 8.73
C GLY A 54 10.59 -4.67 8.72
N VAL A 55 10.95 -4.11 7.56
CA VAL A 55 11.13 -2.66 7.39
C VAL A 55 9.80 -1.96 7.12
N THR A 56 9.70 -0.67 7.40
CA THR A 56 8.52 0.12 7.02
C THR A 56 8.42 0.20 5.49
N PRO A 57 7.28 -0.16 4.88
CA PRO A 57 7.12 -0.05 3.43
C PRO A 57 7.07 1.43 3.00
N HIS A 58 7.59 1.71 1.81
CA HIS A 58 7.55 3.04 1.20
C HIS A 58 6.44 3.10 0.15
N VAL A 59 5.60 4.15 0.20
CA VAL A 59 4.62 4.42 -0.86
C VAL A 59 5.32 5.03 -2.08
N ASP A 60 4.92 4.60 -3.27
CA ASP A 60 5.31 5.31 -4.48
C ASP A 60 4.53 6.63 -4.57
N MET A 61 5.22 7.77 -4.42
CA MET A 61 4.60 9.09 -4.45
C MET A 61 3.89 9.41 -5.78
N MET A 62 4.25 8.73 -6.87
CA MET A 62 3.54 8.86 -8.15
C MET A 62 2.09 8.36 -8.03
N SER A 63 1.85 7.33 -7.22
CA SER A 63 0.51 6.76 -7.01
C SER A 63 -0.47 7.71 -6.29
N LEU A 64 0.04 8.75 -5.64
CA LEU A 64 -0.75 9.76 -4.94
C LEU A 64 -1.15 10.94 -5.84
N ARG A 65 -0.72 10.96 -7.10
CA ARG A 65 -1.09 12.03 -8.02
C ARG A 65 -2.52 11.84 -8.52
N PRO A 66 -3.33 12.92 -8.62
CA PRO A 66 -4.72 12.80 -9.11
C PRO A 66 -4.80 12.11 -10.47
N SER A 67 -3.91 12.46 -11.40
CA SER A 67 -3.85 11.87 -12.73
C SER A 67 -3.61 10.36 -12.75
N MET A 68 -3.02 9.81 -11.68
CA MET A 68 -2.66 8.40 -11.56
C MET A 68 -3.66 7.58 -10.74
N ALA A 69 -4.61 8.25 -10.09
CA ALA A 69 -5.62 7.63 -9.22
C ALA A 69 -7.04 7.94 -9.70
N GLY A 70 -7.25 8.05 -11.02
CA GLY A 70 -8.58 8.29 -11.61
C GLY A 70 -9.12 9.70 -11.41
N GLY A 71 -8.26 10.70 -11.20
CA GLY A 71 -8.62 12.10 -10.96
C GLY A 71 -8.73 12.44 -9.47
N GLU A 72 -9.17 13.67 -9.18
CA GLU A 72 -9.39 14.12 -7.80
C GLU A 72 -10.46 13.29 -7.07
N GLU A 73 -11.49 12.85 -7.80
CA GLU A 73 -12.56 12.02 -7.27
C GLU A 73 -12.04 10.63 -6.85
N GLY A 74 -11.19 10.00 -7.66
CA GLY A 74 -10.62 8.70 -7.32
C GLY A 74 -9.66 8.77 -6.13
N LEU A 75 -8.82 9.81 -6.05
CA LEU A 75 -8.03 10.09 -4.85
C LEU A 75 -8.90 10.31 -3.61
N TRP A 76 -9.99 11.07 -3.73
CA TRP A 76 -10.91 11.33 -2.64
C TRP A 76 -11.63 10.07 -2.15
N ASN A 77 -12.01 9.18 -3.07
CA ASN A 77 -12.69 7.94 -2.73
C ASN A 77 -11.75 6.97 -1.99
N TRP A 78 -10.49 6.89 -2.41
CA TRP A 78 -9.51 6.10 -1.69
C TRP A 78 -9.05 6.76 -0.38
N SER A 79 -8.90 8.08 -0.28
CA SER A 79 -8.50 8.73 0.99
C SER A 79 -9.49 8.49 2.14
N ARG A 80 -10.78 8.27 1.84
CA ARG A 80 -11.82 7.86 2.80
C ARG A 80 -11.81 6.36 3.13
N SER A 81 -11.08 5.57 2.36
CA SER A 81 -10.81 4.18 2.67
C SER A 81 -9.76 4.16 3.77
N SER A 82 -10.23 4.22 5.01
CA SER A 82 -9.45 4.34 6.24
C SER A 82 -8.32 3.31 6.35
N VAL A 83 -7.17 3.59 5.74
CA VAL A 83 -5.89 2.94 6.05
C VAL A 83 -5.25 3.79 7.14
N PRO A 84 -5.24 3.36 8.41
CA PRO A 84 -4.55 4.12 9.43
C PRO A 84 -3.05 4.15 9.10
N PRO A 85 -2.35 5.29 9.23
CA PRO A 85 -0.90 5.38 8.99
C PRO A 85 -0.07 4.43 9.88
N LYS A 86 -0.69 3.83 10.90
CA LYS A 86 -0.07 2.88 11.83
C LYS A 86 -0.22 1.41 11.44
N SER A 87 -0.99 1.04 10.41
CA SER A 87 -1.14 -0.39 10.03
C SER A 87 0.04 -0.95 9.24
N CYS A 88 0.89 -0.10 8.65
CA CYS A 88 2.15 -0.49 8.03
C CYS A 88 3.31 -0.63 9.03
N ALA A 89 3.09 -0.34 10.31
CA ALA A 89 4.07 -0.66 11.35
C ALA A 89 4.00 -2.16 11.63
N VAL A 90 5.03 -2.85 11.17
CA VAL A 90 5.32 -4.27 11.42
C VAL A 90 4.96 -4.65 12.86
N ARG A 91 4.05 -5.62 12.98
CA ARG A 91 3.89 -6.45 14.17
C ARG A 91 4.29 -7.87 13.82
#